data_AF-A0A1A0UUG3-F1
#
_entry.id   AF-A0A1A0UUG3-F1
#
_cell.length_a   1.000
_cell.length_b   1.000
_cell.length_c   1.000
_cell.angle_alpha   90.00
_cell.angle_beta   90.00
_cell.angle_gamma   90.00
#
_symmetry.space_group_name_H-M   'P 1'
#
loop_
_entity.id
_entity.type
_entity.pdbx_description
1 polymer ?
#
loop_
_entity_poly.entity_id
_entity_poly.type
_entity_poly.pdbx_seq_one_letter_code
_entity_poly.pdbx_strand_id
1 'polypeptide(L)'
;MSGANNSAPVSPNNGSAPAGDGEAEVTVTDEQSAAQQDHEAHIQVVRGEPSQDELAALIAVLAAASSVPSEPREQEENLWGHPVDRLRYTPFSWQRVTLVERAHMRRR
;
A
#
# COMPACT_ATOMS: atom_id res chain seq x y z
N MET A 1 -49.19 15.75 -3.90
CA MET A 1 -48.63 14.79 -4.88
C MET A 1 -47.96 13.65 -4.10
N SER A 2 -48.56 12.46 -4.09
CA SER A 2 -47.98 11.27 -3.44
C SER A 2 -47.44 10.33 -4.51
N GLY A 3 -46.14 10.12 -4.52
CA GLY A 3 -45.44 9.23 -5.45
C GLY A 3 -45.54 7.77 -5.02
N ALA A 4 -45.74 6.90 -6.01
CA ALA A 4 -45.89 5.46 -5.88
C ALA A 4 -44.55 4.75 -5.67
N ASN A 5 -44.49 3.85 -4.69
CA ASN A 5 -43.41 2.85 -4.56
C ASN A 5 -44.02 1.47 -4.82
N ASN A 6 -43.78 0.90 -6.01
CA ASN A 6 -44.10 -0.49 -6.34
C ASN A 6 -42.85 -1.35 -6.09
N SER A 7 -42.91 -2.24 -5.10
CA SER A 7 -41.89 -3.26 -4.85
C SER A 7 -42.08 -4.44 -5.81
N ALA A 8 -41.07 -4.72 -6.65
CA ALA A 8 -41.01 -5.95 -7.42
C ALA A 8 -40.21 -7.02 -6.65
N PRO A 9 -40.69 -8.28 -6.53
CA PRO A 9 -39.87 -9.38 -6.04
C PRO A 9 -39.05 -9.97 -7.19
N VAL A 10 -37.72 -9.95 -7.07
CA VAL A 10 -36.81 -10.63 -7.99
C VAL A 10 -36.63 -12.10 -7.55
N SER A 11 -37.19 -13.03 -8.33
CA SER A 11 -36.96 -14.47 -8.18
C SER A 11 -35.52 -14.87 -8.56
N PRO A 12 -34.86 -15.77 -7.81
CA PRO A 12 -33.63 -16.39 -8.29
C PRO A 12 -33.94 -17.55 -9.24
N ASN A 13 -33.46 -17.46 -10.48
CA ASN A 13 -33.46 -18.58 -11.42
C ASN A 13 -32.18 -19.41 -11.17
N ASN A 14 -32.28 -20.48 -10.38
CA ASN A 14 -31.19 -21.42 -10.18
C ASN A 14 -31.42 -22.67 -11.05
N GLY A 15 -30.84 -22.66 -12.25
CA GLY A 15 -30.76 -23.83 -13.14
C GLY A 15 -29.41 -24.51 -12.99
N SER A 16 -29.41 -25.71 -12.43
CA SER A 16 -28.24 -26.58 -12.26
C SER A 16 -27.66 -27.12 -13.59
N ALA A 17 -26.34 -26.94 -13.74
CA ALA A 17 -25.29 -27.84 -14.28
C ALA A 17 -25.42 -28.45 -15.71
N PRO A 18 -24.30 -28.69 -16.44
CA PRO A 18 -23.35 -29.74 -16.06
C PRO A 18 -21.87 -29.37 -16.13
N ALA A 19 -21.09 -30.15 -15.39
CA ALA A 19 -19.63 -30.18 -15.35
C ALA A 19 -18.99 -30.23 -16.74
N GLY A 20 -17.96 -29.40 -16.92
CA GLY A 20 -17.00 -29.51 -18.01
C GLY A 20 -15.61 -29.42 -17.41
N ASP A 21 -14.93 -30.57 -17.33
CA ASP A 21 -13.50 -30.66 -17.07
C ASP A 21 -12.77 -29.95 -18.22
N GLY A 22 -12.33 -28.73 -17.95
CA GLY A 22 -11.51 -27.92 -18.83
C GLY A 22 -10.32 -27.44 -18.03
N GLU A 23 -9.19 -28.09 -18.26
CA GLU A 23 -7.87 -27.73 -17.74
C GLU A 23 -7.61 -26.28 -18.18
N ALA A 24 -7.90 -25.32 -17.31
CA ALA A 24 -7.55 -23.93 -17.54
C ALA A 24 -6.04 -23.82 -17.35
N GLU A 25 -5.31 -23.89 -18.47
CA GLU A 25 -3.93 -23.43 -18.56
C GLU A 25 -3.93 -21.94 -18.15
N VAL A 26 -3.64 -21.68 -16.88
CA VAL A 26 -3.39 -20.34 -16.38
C VAL A 26 -2.01 -19.95 -16.87
N THR A 27 -1.96 -19.40 -18.08
CA THR A 27 -0.81 -18.62 -18.51
C THR A 27 -0.74 -17.39 -17.60
N VAL A 28 0.08 -17.47 -16.56
CA VAL A 28 0.47 -16.32 -15.75
C VAL A 28 1.36 -15.46 -16.65
N THR A 29 0.73 -14.57 -17.42
CA THR A 29 1.44 -13.49 -18.08
C THR A 29 1.84 -12.50 -16.99
N ASP A 30 3.07 -12.64 -16.51
CA ASP A 30 3.72 -11.75 -15.55
C ASP A 30 4.02 -10.41 -16.25
N GLU A 31 2.97 -9.63 -16.51
CA GLU A 31 3.04 -8.25 -16.97
C GLU A 31 3.31 -7.34 -15.76
N GLN A 32 4.44 -7.51 -15.08
CA GLN A 32 4.92 -6.53 -14.11
C GLN A 32 6.44 -6.39 -14.07
N SER A 33 7.06 -6.32 -15.25
CA SER A 33 8.38 -5.66 -15.41
C SER A 33 8.18 -4.15 -15.51
N ALA A 34 7.74 -3.52 -14.42
CA ALA A 34 7.72 -2.08 -14.30
C ALA A 34 9.16 -1.59 -14.08
N ALA A 35 9.84 -1.31 -15.19
CA ALA A 35 11.13 -0.60 -15.28
C ALA A 35 12.19 -1.07 -14.27
N GLN A 36 12.91 -2.15 -14.60
CA GLN A 36 14.28 -2.33 -14.11
C GLN A 36 15.06 -1.04 -14.42
N GLN A 37 15.15 -0.16 -13.44
CA GLN A 37 16.18 0.87 -13.41
C GLN A 37 17.51 0.10 -13.47
N ASP A 38 18.31 0.35 -14.50
CA ASP A 38 19.63 -0.26 -14.72
C ASP A 38 20.61 0.24 -13.64
N HIS A 39 20.44 -0.22 -12.41
CA HIS A 39 21.40 0.02 -11.35
C HIS A 39 22.60 -0.88 -11.60
N GLU A 40 23.78 -0.28 -11.68
CA GLU A 40 25.03 -1.05 -11.73
C GLU A 40 25.08 -2.02 -10.54
N ALA A 41 25.60 -3.23 -10.76
CA ALA A 41 25.72 -4.23 -9.71
C ALA A 41 26.69 -3.71 -8.63
N HIS A 42 26.16 -3.39 -7.44
CA HIS A 42 26.93 -2.81 -6.34
C HIS A 42 27.83 -3.84 -5.63
N ILE A 43 27.62 -5.14 -5.87
CA ILE A 43 28.38 -6.24 -5.28
C ILE A 43 28.86 -7.13 -6.43
N GLN A 44 30.17 -7.40 -6.46
CA GLN A 44 30.81 -8.16 -7.53
C GLN A 44 31.67 -9.31 -6.96
N VAL A 45 31.65 -10.46 -7.64
CA VAL A 45 32.52 -11.60 -7.32
C VAL A 45 33.85 -11.41 -8.05
N VAL A 46 34.90 -11.07 -7.31
CA VAL A 46 36.24 -10.82 -7.89
C VAL A 46 36.97 -12.14 -8.19
N ARG A 47 36.65 -13.22 -7.48
CA ARG A 47 37.34 -14.51 -7.60
C ARG A 47 36.42 -15.68 -7.24
N GLY A 48 36.58 -16.79 -7.97
CA GLY A 48 35.88 -18.05 -7.73
C GLY A 48 34.60 -18.18 -8.55
N GLU A 49 34.01 -19.36 -8.52
CA GLU A 49 32.73 -19.68 -9.16
C GLU A 49 31.75 -20.15 -8.07
N PRO A 50 31.11 -19.21 -7.33
CA PRO A 50 30.19 -19.59 -6.27
C PRO A 50 28.97 -20.28 -6.87
N SER A 51 28.49 -21.31 -6.19
CA SER A 51 27.25 -21.99 -6.56
C SER A 51 26.03 -21.10 -6.27
N GLN A 52 24.90 -21.42 -6.89
CA GLN A 52 23.65 -20.68 -6.68
C GLN A 52 23.18 -20.77 -5.22
N ASP A 53 23.42 -21.91 -4.54
CA ASP A 53 23.04 -22.11 -3.14
C ASP A 53 23.83 -21.20 -2.19
N GLU A 54 25.12 -20.99 -2.47
CA GLU A 54 25.97 -20.10 -1.66
C GLU A 54 25.58 -18.63 -1.85
N LEU A 55 25.24 -18.23 -3.09
CA LEU A 55 24.73 -16.89 -3.36
C LEU A 55 23.40 -16.64 -2.65
N ALA A 56 22.49 -17.61 -2.68
CA ALA A 56 21.21 -17.51 -1.97
C ALA A 56 21.41 -17.39 -0.45
N ALA A 57 22.31 -18.18 0.13
CA ALA A 57 22.65 -18.10 1.54
C ALA A 57 23.22 -16.73 1.92
N LEU A 58 24.13 -16.18 1.09
CA LEU A 58 24.69 -14.84 1.31
C LEU A 58 23.62 -13.75 1.25
N ILE A 59 22.75 -13.79 0.24
CA ILE A 59 21.65 -12.82 0.07
C ILE A 59 20.70 -12.89 1.27
N ALA A 60 20.37 -14.10 1.73
CA ALA A 60 19.50 -14.29 2.90
C ALA A 60 20.11 -13.65 4.16
N VAL A 61 21.42 -13.81 4.38
CA VAL A 61 22.11 -13.19 5.51
C VAL A 61 22.15 -11.67 5.37
N LEU A 62 22.44 -11.14 4.19
CA LEU A 62 22.45 -9.69 3.95
C LEU A 62 21.06 -9.08 4.13
N ALA A 63 20.03 -9.76 3.62
CA ALA A 63 18.64 -9.37 3.82
C ALA A 63 18.28 -9.38 5.31
N ALA A 64 18.64 -10.43 6.06
CA ALA A 64 18.39 -10.49 7.50
C ALA A 64 19.13 -9.40 8.28
N ALA A 65 20.40 -9.14 7.94
CA ALA A 65 21.22 -8.11 8.57
C ALA A 65 20.73 -6.68 8.25
N SER A 66 20.21 -6.45 7.04
CA SER A 66 19.62 -5.17 6.65
C SER A 66 18.16 -5.00 7.10
N SER A 67 17.47 -6.09 7.40
CA SER A 67 16.07 -6.11 7.82
C SER A 67 15.86 -5.67 9.28
N VAL A 68 16.84 -5.04 9.94
CA VAL A 68 16.57 -4.42 11.24
C VAL A 68 15.47 -3.39 11.01
N PRO A 69 14.24 -3.59 11.54
CA PRO A 69 13.23 -2.58 11.42
C PRO A 69 13.81 -1.36 12.11
N SER A 70 13.95 -0.27 11.38
CA SER A 70 14.30 1.00 12.02
C SER A 70 13.34 1.15 13.18
N GLU A 71 13.86 1.31 14.39
CA GLU A 71 13.03 1.60 15.57
C GLU A 71 11.99 2.62 15.13
N PRO A 72 10.68 2.41 15.42
CA PRO A 72 9.63 3.29 14.93
C PRO A 72 10.07 4.70 15.22
N ARG A 73 10.55 5.42 14.19
CA ARG A 73 11.11 6.74 14.43
C ARG A 73 9.97 7.50 15.05
N GLU A 74 10.23 8.22 16.13
CA GLU A 74 9.28 9.20 16.62
C GLU A 74 8.78 9.94 15.39
N GLN A 75 7.48 9.79 15.11
CA GLN A 75 6.93 10.26 13.86
C GLN A 75 7.29 11.72 13.75
N GLU A 76 8.13 12.06 12.77
CA GLU A 76 8.61 13.44 12.59
C GLU A 76 7.39 14.35 12.65
N GLU A 77 7.46 15.36 13.52
CA GLU A 77 6.29 16.20 13.78
C GLU A 77 5.84 16.82 12.46
N ASN A 78 4.74 16.33 11.92
CA ASN A 78 4.25 16.72 10.61
C ASN A 78 3.54 18.08 10.70
N LEU A 79 4.29 19.14 10.47
CA LEU A 79 3.81 20.52 10.67
C LEU A 79 2.90 21.01 9.54
N TRP A 80 2.80 20.21 8.49
CA TRP A 80 2.11 20.52 7.24
C TRP A 80 0.88 19.63 7.03
N GLY A 81 0.58 18.75 7.98
CA GLY A 81 -0.43 17.70 7.84
C GLY A 81 -1.50 17.69 8.93
N HIS A 82 -1.59 18.73 9.76
CA HIS A 82 -2.52 18.70 10.89
C HIS A 82 -3.97 18.71 10.39
N PRO A 83 -4.88 17.88 10.94
CA PRO A 83 -6.26 17.78 10.47
C PRO A 83 -6.99 19.13 10.46
N VAL A 84 -6.61 20.05 11.35
CA VAL A 84 -7.14 21.42 11.43
C VAL A 84 -7.01 22.22 10.12
N ASP A 85 -5.97 21.97 9.33
CA ASP A 85 -5.73 22.73 8.11
C ASP A 85 -6.73 22.35 7.02
N ARG A 86 -7.28 21.13 7.10
CA ARG A 86 -8.29 20.58 6.18
C ARG A 86 -9.71 21.05 6.51
N LEU A 87 -9.94 21.70 7.65
CA LEU A 87 -11.27 22.19 8.03
C LEU A 87 -11.71 23.35 7.13
N ARG A 88 -12.86 23.20 6.48
CA ARG A 88 -13.48 24.23 5.62
C ARG A 88 -14.25 25.28 6.43
N TYR A 89 -13.61 25.84 7.45
CA TYR A 89 -14.14 27.03 8.13
C TYR A 89 -13.77 28.28 7.35
N THR A 90 -14.58 29.32 7.50
CA THR A 90 -14.22 30.66 7.04
C THR A 90 -12.93 31.11 7.75
N PRO A 91 -12.07 31.90 7.09
CA PRO A 91 -10.75 32.28 7.63
C PRO A 91 -10.82 33.08 8.94
N PHE A 92 -11.95 33.74 9.21
CA PHE A 92 -12.19 34.52 10.44
C PHE A 92 -12.98 33.75 11.52
N SER A 93 -13.23 32.45 11.32
CA SER A 93 -13.92 31.63 12.31
C SER A 93 -13.04 31.46 13.54
N TRP A 94 -13.54 31.91 14.69
CA TRP A 94 -12.90 31.70 15.99
C TRP A 94 -12.61 30.21 16.26
N GLN A 95 -13.49 29.30 15.83
CA GLN A 95 -13.25 27.86 15.96
C GLN A 95 -11.97 27.41 15.24
N ARG A 96 -11.72 27.90 14.02
CA ARG A 96 -10.50 27.58 13.26
C ARG A 96 -9.28 28.21 13.92
N VAL A 97 -9.37 29.49 14.33
CA VAL A 97 -8.27 30.21 14.99
C VAL A 97 -7.81 29.47 16.25
N THR A 98 -8.73 29.09 17.12
CA THR A 98 -8.40 28.38 18.37
C THR A 98 -7.86 26.98 18.14
N LEU A 99 -8.39 26.23 17.17
CA LEU A 99 -7.88 24.90 16.86
C LEU A 99 -6.47 24.95 16.25
N VAL A 100 -6.19 25.92 15.37
CA VAL A 100 -4.85 26.12 14.79
C VAL A 100 -3.85 26.50 15.87
N GLU A 101 -4.20 27.44 16.73
CA GLU A 101 -3.36 27.89 17.84
C GLU A 101 -3.03 26.72 18.79
N ARG A 102 -4.01 25.91 19.17
CA ARG A 102 -3.77 24.73 20.03
C ARG A 102 -2.96 23.64 19.33
N ALA A 103 -3.20 23.41 18.04
CA ALA A 103 -2.51 22.38 17.27
C ALA A 103 -1.04 22.72 17.00
N HIS A 104 -0.74 23.99 16.72
CA HIS A 104 0.58 24.42 16.28
C HIS A 104 1.42 25.04 17.42
N MET A 105 0.80 25.70 18.39
CA MET A 105 1.51 26.43 19.47
C MET A 105 1.63 25.64 20.77
N ARG A 106 0.78 24.63 21.02
CA ARG A 106 1.02 23.67 22.13
C ARG A 106 1.94 22.55 21.66
N ARG A 107 3.20 22.87 21.40
CA ARG A 107 4.24 21.84 21.39
C ARG A 107 4.71 21.55 22.80
N ARG A 108 5.05 20.28 23.04
CA ARG A 108 5.74 19.83 24.25
C ARG A 108 7.23 20.06 24.13
#